data_AF-A0A835HIM1-F1
#
_entry.id   AF-A0A835HIM1-F1
#
_cell.length_a   1.000
_cell.length_b   1.000
_cell.length_c   1.000
_cell.angle_alpha   90.00
_cell.angle_beta   90.00
_cell.angle_gamma   90.00
#
_symmetry.space_group_name_H-M   'P 1'
#
loop_
_entity.id
_entity.type
_entity.pdbx_description
1 polymer ?
#
loop_
_entity_poly.entity_id
_entity_poly.type
_entity_poly.pdbx_seq_one_letter_code
_entity_poly.pdbx_strand_id
1 'polypeptide(L)'
;MEHKLYVYSKYAGTELKFDGSTHFLLKEDDIVGILETDEVKDLQPLYDRVLIKVAEAEQKTAGGLFLTEASEDKPSIGTVSGI
;
A
#
# COMPACT_ATOMS: atom_id res chain seq x y z
N MET A 1 25.60 -5.10 -4.49
CA MET A 1 24.88 -4.37 -3.42
C MET A 1 23.42 -4.68 -3.64
N GLU A 2 22.75 -5.23 -2.64
CA GLU A 2 21.33 -5.60 -2.72
C GLU A 2 20.50 -4.32 -2.70
N HIS A 3 19.69 -4.08 -3.73
CA HIS A 3 18.80 -2.92 -3.80
C HIS A 3 17.50 -3.29 -3.09
N LYS A 4 17.21 -2.65 -1.96
CA LYS A 4 15.95 -2.83 -1.23
C LYS A 4 15.06 -1.62 -1.44
N LEU A 5 13.79 -1.88 -1.75
CA LEU A 5 12.77 -0.85 -1.90
C LEU A 5 12.01 -0.73 -0.57
N TYR A 6 11.83 0.49 -0.08
CA TYR A 6 11.12 0.73 1.18
C TYR A 6 9.75 1.33 0.89
N VAL A 7 8.72 0.72 1.48
CA VAL A 7 7.37 1.27 1.48
C VAL A 7 7.21 2.11 2.74
N TYR A 8 6.71 3.34 2.60
CA TYR A 8 6.50 4.26 3.71
C TYR A 8 5.07 4.80 3.71
N SER A 9 4.64 5.35 4.84
CA SER A 9 3.33 5.97 4.97
C SER A 9 3.19 7.19 4.05
N LYS A 10 2.09 7.27 3.28
CA LYS A 10 1.84 8.31 2.26
C LYS A 10 2.03 9.76 2.73
N TYR A 11 1.84 10.02 4.02
CA TYR A 11 1.91 11.37 4.60
C TYR A 11 3.08 11.54 5.57
N ALA A 12 4.00 10.58 5.59
CA ALA A 12 5.19 10.66 6.42
C ALA A 12 6.35 11.36 5.72
N GLY A 13 7.30 11.82 6.53
CA GLY A 13 8.59 12.33 6.08
C GLY A 13 8.65 13.82 5.79
N THR A 14 9.84 14.28 5.43
CA THR A 14 10.12 15.66 5.06
C THR A 14 11.08 15.67 3.88
N GLU A 15 10.69 16.36 2.81
CA GLU A 15 11.55 16.59 1.65
C GLU A 15 12.54 17.71 1.98
N LEU A 16 13.83 17.44 1.80
CA LEU A 16 14.92 18.37 2.04
C LEU A 16 15.70 18.55 0.74
N LYS A 17 15.91 19.81 0.34
CA LYS A 17 16.76 20.15 -0.81
C LYS A 17 18.05 20.76 -0.30
N PHE A 18 19.15 20.05 -0.47
CA PHE A 18 20.49 20.49 -0.09
C PHE A 18 21.50 19.93 -1.10
N ASP A 19 22.55 20.70 -1.41
CA ASP A 19 23.59 20.31 -2.37
C ASP A 19 23.05 19.87 -3.76
N GLY A 20 22.05 20.60 -4.26
CA GLY A 20 21.43 20.32 -5.57
C GLY A 20 20.64 19.00 -5.66
N SER A 21 20.49 18.27 -4.56
CA SER A 21 19.82 16.97 -4.51
C SER A 21 18.62 17.00 -3.56
N THR A 22 17.57 16.33 -3.97
CA THR A 22 16.36 16.16 -3.15
C THR A 22 16.51 14.90 -2.33
N HIS A 23 16.45 15.06 -1.01
CA HIS A 23 16.50 13.98 -0.04
C HIS A 23 15.14 13.88 0.66
N PHE A 24 14.82 12.68 1.13
CA PHE A 24 13.59 12.43 1.88
C PHE A 24 13.94 11.86 3.24
N LEU A 25 13.67 12.63 4.29
CA LEU A 25 13.92 12.20 5.66
C LEU A 25 12.66 11.55 6.21
N LEU A 26 12.77 10.32 6.68
CA LEU A 26 11.69 9.55 7.28
C LEU A 26 12.08 9.09 8.68
N LYS A 27 11.09 8.96 9.58
CA LYS A 27 11.28 8.19 10.80
C LYS A 27 11.23 6.71 10.46
N GLU A 28 11.91 5.90 11.27
CA GLU A 28 11.92 4.44 11.09
C GLU A 28 10.49 3.86 11.16
N ASP A 29 9.69 4.30 12.12
CA ASP A 29 8.30 3.86 12.33
C ASP A 29 7.36 4.14 11.13
N ASP A 30 7.75 5.10 10.27
CA ASP A 30 7.01 5.44 9.06
C ASP A 30 7.28 4.48 7.90
N ILE A 31 8.30 3.62 8.02
CA ILE A 31 8.58 2.52 7.10
C ILE A 31 7.62 1.36 7.44
N VAL A 32 6.84 0.95 6.46
CA VAL A 32 5.72 0.02 6.64
C VAL A 32 6.00 -1.37 6.06
N GLY A 33 7.00 -1.47 5.19
CA GLY A 33 7.36 -2.70 4.50
C GLY A 33 8.63 -2.57 3.67
N ILE A 34 9.22 -3.70 3.32
CA ILE A 34 10.39 -3.81 2.44
C ILE A 34 10.01 -4.69 1.24
N LEU A 35 10.49 -4.31 0.08
CA LEU A 35 10.29 -4.99 -1.20
C LEU A 35 11.67 -5.41 -1.73
N GLU A 36 11.81 -6.69 -2.08
CA GLU A 36 13.01 -7.21 -2.77
C GLU A 36 12.97 -6.89 -4.26
N THR A 37 11.78 -6.78 -4.84
CA THR A 37 11.54 -6.42 -6.24
C THR A 37 10.37 -5.42 -6.35
N ASP A 38 10.07 -4.94 -7.56
CA ASP A 38 8.91 -4.08 -7.80
C ASP A 38 7.55 -4.83 -7.72
N GLU A 39 7.54 -6.13 -7.40
CA GLU A 39 6.32 -6.93 -7.30
C GLU A 39 5.73 -6.98 -5.88
N VAL A 40 4.42 -6.76 -5.76
CA VAL A 40 3.70 -6.75 -4.47
C VAL A 40 3.80 -8.07 -3.69
N LYS A 41 4.00 -9.21 -4.38
CA LYS A 41 4.18 -10.52 -3.74
C LYS A 41 5.45 -10.59 -2.88
N ASP A 42 6.42 -9.73 -3.14
CA ASP A 42 7.71 -9.67 -2.44
C ASP A 42 7.68 -8.60 -1.34
N LEU A 43 6.50 -8.02 -1.05
CA LEU A 43 6.32 -7.07 0.03
C LEU A 43 6.34 -7.81 1.36
N GLN A 44 7.39 -7.60 2.14
CA GLN A 44 7.48 -7.99 3.53
C GLN A 44 6.98 -6.84 4.41
N PRO A 45 5.81 -6.96 5.07
CA PRO A 45 5.36 -5.98 6.05
C PRO A 45 6.35 -5.88 7.23
N LEU A 46 6.48 -4.70 7.81
CA LEU A 46 7.28 -4.50 9.03
C LEU A 46 6.41 -4.34 10.27
N TYR A 47 6.97 -4.70 11.42
CA TYR A 47 6.31 -4.66 12.74
C TYR A 47 5.05 -5.55 12.77
N ASP A 48 3.97 -5.10 13.42
CA ASP A 48 2.73 -5.87 13.57
C ASP A 48 1.75 -5.69 12.39
N ARG A 49 2.26 -5.38 11.19
CA ARG A 49 1.44 -5.11 10.02
C ARG A 49 1.18 -6.38 9.21
N VAL A 50 0.00 -6.48 8.61
CA VAL A 50 -0.38 -7.60 7.73
C VAL A 50 -0.81 -7.06 6.39
N LEU A 51 -0.29 -7.64 5.30
CA LEU A 51 -0.70 -7.29 3.95
C LEU A 51 -1.96 -8.06 3.55
N ILE A 52 -3.03 -7.32 3.25
CA ILE A 52 -4.31 -7.90 2.83
C ILE A 52 -4.62 -7.47 1.40
N LYS A 53 -4.84 -8.44 0.51
CA LYS A 53 -5.44 -8.20 -0.80
C LYS A 53 -6.94 -8.04 -0.64
N VAL A 54 -7.42 -6.81 -0.76
CA VAL A 54 -8.84 -6.46 -0.72
C VAL A 54 -9.55 -7.13 -1.90
N ALA A 55 -10.70 -7.78 -1.65
CA ALA A 55 -11.51 -8.36 -2.71
C ALA A 55 -12.09 -7.24 -3.61
N GLU A 56 -12.35 -7.52 -4.88
CA GLU A 56 -13.11 -6.57 -5.70
C GLU A 56 -14.58 -6.60 -5.26
N ALA A 57 -15.21 -5.44 -5.11
CA ALA A 57 -16.63 -5.37 -4.82
C ALA A 57 -17.42 -5.76 -6.09
N GLU A 58 -18.07 -6.93 -6.10
CA GLU A 58 -19.00 -7.27 -7.17
C GLU A 58 -20.29 -6.46 -7.02
N GLN A 59 -20.45 -5.41 -7.83
CA GLN A 59 -21.71 -4.69 -7.96
C GLN A 59 -22.51 -5.24 -9.16
N LYS A 60 -23.34 -6.26 -8.93
CA LYS A 60 -24.36 -6.69 -9.91
C LYS A 60 -25.73 -6.75 -9.24
N THR A 61 -26.67 -5.95 -9.74
CA THR A 61 -28.09 -6.14 -9.44
C THR A 61 -28.70 -7.14 -10.42
N ALA A 62 -29.70 -7.90 -9.97
CA ALA A 62 -30.35 -9.00 -10.74
C ALA A 62 -30.95 -8.57 -12.10
N GLY A 63 -30.99 -7.27 -12.42
CA GLY A 63 -31.50 -6.71 -13.66
C GLY A 63 -30.45 -6.12 -14.61
N GLY A 64 -29.15 -6.24 -14.32
CA GLY A 64 -28.09 -5.77 -15.22
C GLY A 64 -27.93 -4.24 -15.33
N LEU A 65 -28.52 -3.48 -14.42
CA LEU A 65 -28.35 -2.02 -14.33
C LEU A 65 -27.22 -1.68 -13.35
N PHE A 66 -26.24 -0.91 -13.83
CA PHE A 66 -25.24 -0.24 -12.99
C PHE A 66 -25.90 0.96 -12.32
N LEU A 67 -26.07 0.90 -11.00
CA LEU A 67 -26.48 2.06 -10.23
C LEU A 67 -25.27 2.99 -10.11
N THR A 68 -25.26 4.11 -10.81
CA THR A 68 -24.38 5.22 -10.45
C THR A 68 -24.93 5.82 -9.16
N GLU A 69 -24.10 5.85 -8.11
CA GLU A 69 -24.37 6.36 -6.76
C GLU A 69 -24.83 5.33 -5.72
N ALA A 70 -23.88 4.49 -5.31
CA ALA A 70 -23.78 4.06 -3.92
C ALA A 70 -22.29 4.01 -3.60
N SER A 71 -21.87 4.64 -2.49
CA SER A 71 -20.50 4.59 -1.99
C SER A 71 -19.88 3.21 -2.21
N GLU A 72 -18.75 3.17 -2.92
CA GLU A 72 -17.88 1.99 -2.95
C GLU A 72 -17.29 1.80 -1.56
N ASP A 73 -18.06 1.25 -0.63
CA ASP A 73 -17.49 0.75 0.62
C ASP A 73 -16.48 -0.33 0.23
N LYS A 74 -15.20 0.01 0.41
CA LYS A 74 -14.11 -0.94 0.18
C LYS A 74 -14.41 -2.18 1.02
N PRO A 75 -14.49 -3.38 0.41
CA PRO A 75 -14.86 -4.57 1.14
C PRO A 75 -13.89 -4.75 2.30
N SER A 76 -14.44 -4.95 3.50
CA SER A 76 -13.70 -5.11 4.74
C SER A 76 -13.03 -6.49 4.87
N ILE A 77 -13.19 -7.33 3.85
CA ILE A 77 -12.70 -8.71 3.79
C ILE A 77 -11.67 -8.81 2.65
N GLY A 78 -10.57 -9.51 2.90
CA GLY A 78 -9.53 -9.78 1.92
C GLY A 78 -8.70 -11.01 2.29
N THR A 79 -7.80 -11.41 1.39
CA THR A 79 -6.90 -12.54 1.61
C THR A 79 -5.56 -12.05 2.14
N VAL A 80 -5.02 -12.70 3.17
CA VAL A 80 -3.66 -12.41 3.68
C VAL A 80 -2.63 -12.90 2.67
N SER A 81 -1.76 -12.00 2.22
CA SER A 81 -0.71 -12.31 1.24
C SER A 81 0.68 -12.46 1.85
N GLY A 82 0.87 -12.07 3.12
CA GLY A 82 2.14 -12.18 3.85
C GLY A 82 2.04 -11.70 5.30
N ILE A 83 2.83 -12.32 6.19
CA ILE A 83 3.09 -11.94 7.59
C ILE A 83 4.60 -11.79 7.76
#